data_AF-A7ESG6-F1
#
_entry.id   AF-A7ESG6-F1
#
_cell.length_a   1.000
_cell.length_b   1.000
_cell.length_c   1.000
_cell.angle_alpha   90.00
_cell.angle_beta   90.00
_cell.angle_gamma   90.00
#
_symmetry.space_group_name_H-M   'P 1'
#
loop_
_entity.id
_entity.type
_entity.pdbx_description
1 polymer ?
#
loop_
_entity_poly.entity_id
_entity_poly.type
_entity_poly.pdbx_seq_one_letter_code
_entity_poly.pdbx_strand_id
1 'polypeptide(L)'
;MASTRMSPGGALLRASRVFAIPNPLPRPTGNLSSQATFDSDTATLPHPIHQSITTPQSSLAKGDWGFKRPLPLRATTRTSTPIIRVESIDTFEHVTEFGSAADHTLTLRKWQEMNIPISTPRPSRSAIVATRDQNIPKHRSVFEDNIDTTVRNDSLNPALIGQGKDDTRWKFSGPWLAGLTEGEFQTYVAKEVGRKKSEFRQFLRESCALSLTSEARAKARARALENDEDVTNTLEITADQISEDQLSTYIRYISDMMNPLCINRSAPSSILHPHQAPIPEGDSPDYTHPVDIPTSPSPYAESGPPKPILGWIILLAK
;
A
#
# COMPACT_ATOMS: atom_id res chain seq x y z
N MET A 1 -6.26 -26.48 21.94
CA MET A 1 -5.10 -25.65 21.54
C MET A 1 -4.23 -25.45 22.77
N ALA A 2 -3.23 -26.32 22.99
CA ALA A 2 -2.34 -26.19 24.13
C ALA A 2 -1.52 -24.90 23.98
N SER A 3 -1.75 -23.93 24.86
CA SER A 3 -0.84 -22.79 25.05
C SER A 3 0.53 -23.38 25.33
N THR A 4 1.44 -23.32 24.34
CA THR A 4 2.83 -23.71 24.53
C THR A 4 3.41 -22.79 25.61
N ARG A 5 3.48 -23.30 26.85
CA ARG A 5 4.13 -22.59 27.95
C ARG A 5 5.60 -22.43 27.56
N MET A 6 5.96 -21.25 27.08
CA MET A 6 7.35 -20.91 26.77
C MET A 6 8.20 -21.11 28.03
N SER A 7 9.44 -21.59 27.88
CA SER A 7 10.37 -21.65 29.01
C SER A 7 10.68 -20.22 29.51
N PRO A 8 11.00 -20.05 30.81
CA PRO A 8 11.37 -18.73 31.34
C PRO A 8 12.51 -18.07 30.54
N GLY A 9 13.52 -18.85 30.13
CA GLY A 9 14.61 -18.38 29.28
C GLY A 9 14.14 -17.94 27.88
N GLY A 10 13.24 -18.70 27.25
CA GLY A 10 12.66 -18.33 25.96
C GLY A 10 11.83 -17.05 26.01
N ALA A 11 11.12 -16.80 27.11
CA ALA A 11 10.38 -15.56 27.33
C ALA A 11 11.33 -14.34 27.44
N LEU A 12 12.47 -14.49 28.14
CA LEU A 12 13.50 -13.45 28.23
C LEU A 12 14.17 -13.16 26.89
N LEU A 13 14.49 -14.20 26.12
CA LEU A 13 15.08 -14.01 24.78
C LEU A 13 14.12 -13.27 23.84
N ARG A 14 12.83 -13.59 23.88
CA ARG A 14 11.80 -12.91 23.08
C ARG A 14 11.69 -11.42 23.41
N ALA A 15 11.88 -11.04 24.67
CA ALA A 15 11.87 -9.64 25.13
C ALA A 15 13.25 -8.96 25.06
N SER A 16 14.29 -9.66 24.61
CA SER A 16 15.64 -9.13 24.56
C SER A 16 15.81 -8.11 23.43
N ARG A 17 16.75 -7.17 23.61
CA ARG A 17 17.01 -6.10 22.64
C ARG A 17 17.57 -6.62 21.31
N VAL A 18 18.33 -7.72 21.32
CA VAL A 18 18.88 -8.33 20.09
C VAL A 18 17.75 -8.94 19.25
N PHE A 19 16.73 -9.55 19.88
CA PHE A 19 15.56 -10.08 19.17
C PHE A 19 14.59 -8.99 18.70
N ALA A 20 14.74 -7.76 19.18
CA ALA A 20 13.98 -6.60 18.71
C ALA A 20 14.61 -5.93 17.46
N ILE A 21 15.78 -6.38 17.02
CA ILE A 21 16.41 -5.89 15.78
C ILE A 21 15.57 -6.37 14.59
N PRO A 22 15.05 -5.45 13.75
CA PRO A 22 14.25 -5.83 12.60
C PRO A 22 15.11 -6.51 11.53
N ASN A 23 14.50 -7.43 10.79
CA ASN A 23 15.12 -7.97 9.58
C ASN A 23 15.36 -6.82 8.57
N PRO A 24 16.47 -6.85 7.82
CA PRO A 24 16.79 -5.78 6.89
C PRO A 24 15.74 -5.68 5.79
N LEU A 25 15.43 -4.44 5.42
CA LEU A 25 14.55 -4.16 4.29
C LEU A 25 15.24 -4.57 2.97
N PRO A 26 14.46 -4.97 1.93
CA PRO A 26 15.04 -5.23 0.62
C PRO A 26 15.76 -3.97 0.11
N ARG A 27 16.95 -4.16 -0.46
CA ARG A 27 17.68 -3.04 -1.09
C ARG A 27 16.81 -2.42 -2.19
N PRO A 28 16.74 -1.09 -2.27
CA PRO A 28 16.05 -0.43 -3.37
C PRO A 28 16.77 -0.77 -4.66
N THR A 29 16.12 -1.55 -5.52
CA THR A 29 16.59 -1.77 -6.89
C THR A 29 16.26 -0.54 -7.72
N GLY A 30 17.20 -0.08 -8.54
CA GLY A 30 16.93 0.96 -9.52
C GLY A 30 15.76 0.56 -10.43
N ASN A 31 15.04 1.55 -10.96
CA ASN A 31 14.06 1.28 -12.02
C ASN A 31 14.80 0.59 -13.17
N LEU A 32 14.22 -0.49 -13.70
CA LEU A 32 14.70 -1.21 -14.88
C LEU A 32 14.63 -0.29 -16.10
N SER A 33 15.56 0.66 -16.17
CA SER A 33 15.77 1.60 -17.26
C SER A 33 16.79 1.02 -18.22
N SER A 34 16.71 1.39 -19.49
CA SER A 34 17.72 1.07 -20.50
C SER A 34 19.08 1.74 -20.24
N GLN A 35 19.15 2.67 -19.28
CA GLN A 35 20.40 3.30 -18.86
C GLN A 35 21.17 2.43 -17.87
N ALA A 36 22.48 2.26 -18.13
CA ALA A 36 23.39 1.60 -17.22
C ALA A 36 23.41 2.33 -15.87
N THR A 37 22.94 1.66 -14.82
CA THR A 37 22.99 2.16 -13.45
C THR A 37 24.25 1.59 -12.80
N PHE A 38 25.11 2.46 -12.28
CA PHE A 38 26.33 2.05 -11.56
C PHE A 38 26.03 2.00 -10.08
N ASP A 39 25.64 0.82 -9.60
CA ASP A 39 25.41 0.58 -8.18
C ASP A 39 26.67 -0.02 -7.56
N SER A 40 27.10 0.53 -6.42
CA SER A 40 28.12 -0.10 -5.58
C SER A 40 27.49 -0.58 -4.27
N ASP A 41 27.97 -1.71 -3.76
CA ASP A 41 27.42 -2.30 -2.54
C ASP A 41 27.58 -1.39 -1.32
N THR A 42 28.58 -0.51 -1.35
CA THR A 42 28.93 0.46 -0.32
C THR A 42 28.35 1.86 -0.54
N ALA A 43 27.69 2.12 -1.68
CA ALA A 43 27.04 3.41 -1.92
C ALA A 43 25.93 3.68 -0.90
N THR A 44 25.78 4.95 -0.53
CA THR A 44 24.67 5.38 0.33
C THR A 44 23.36 5.17 -0.41
N LEU A 45 22.47 4.38 0.18
CA LEU A 45 21.16 4.09 -0.39
C LEU A 45 20.23 5.31 -0.28
N PRO A 46 19.13 5.38 -1.03
CA PRO A 46 18.12 6.43 -0.87
C PRO A 46 17.46 6.46 0.51
N HIS A 47 17.38 5.31 1.19
CA HIS A 47 16.80 5.17 2.53
C HIS A 47 17.55 4.08 3.32
N PRO A 48 17.53 4.12 4.67
CA PRO A 48 18.16 3.08 5.47
C PRO A 48 17.45 1.72 5.32
N ILE A 49 18.23 0.64 5.33
CA ILE A 49 17.73 -0.74 5.30
C ILE A 49 18.04 -1.53 6.59
N HIS A 50 19.05 -1.08 7.36
CA HIS A 50 19.47 -1.67 8.63
C HIS A 50 19.18 -0.69 9.79
N GLN A 51 18.93 -1.24 10.97
CA GLN A 51 18.77 -0.44 12.19
C GLN A 51 20.09 0.24 12.59
N SER A 52 20.01 1.53 12.94
CA SER A 52 21.13 2.25 13.54
C SER A 52 21.24 1.96 15.03
N ILE A 53 22.42 1.56 15.49
CA ILE A 53 22.67 1.10 16.86
C ILE A 53 23.74 1.99 17.49
N THR A 54 23.54 2.32 18.76
CA THR A 54 24.43 3.16 19.56
C THR A 54 24.71 2.50 20.90
N THR A 55 25.81 2.90 21.53
CA THR A 55 26.24 2.40 22.83
C THR A 55 26.62 3.55 23.75
N PRO A 56 26.50 3.37 25.08
CA PRO A 56 27.06 4.32 26.04
C PRO A 56 28.58 4.42 25.90
N GLN A 57 29.13 5.61 26.19
CA GLN A 57 30.57 5.89 26.08
C GLN A 57 31.45 4.90 26.87
N SER A 58 30.98 4.43 28.02
CA SER A 58 31.69 3.47 28.88
C SER A 58 31.85 2.08 28.25
N SER A 59 30.82 1.60 27.52
CA SER A 59 30.86 0.34 26.78
C SER A 59 31.63 0.49 25.47
N LEU A 60 31.46 1.62 24.78
CA LEU A 60 32.19 1.96 23.57
C LEU A 60 33.71 1.93 23.76
N ALA A 61 34.22 2.45 24.88
CA ALA A 61 35.65 2.41 25.20
C ALA A 61 36.21 0.98 25.31
N LYS A 62 35.36 -0.01 25.60
CA LYS A 62 35.69 -1.44 25.67
C LYS A 62 35.39 -2.18 24.37
N GLY A 63 34.78 -1.51 23.38
CA GLY A 63 34.29 -2.14 22.16
C GLY A 63 33.06 -3.01 22.40
N ASP A 64 32.36 -2.84 23.52
CA ASP A 64 31.14 -3.60 23.81
C ASP A 64 29.92 -2.94 23.16
N TRP A 65 29.27 -3.68 22.28
CA TRP A 65 28.07 -3.28 21.55
C TRP A 65 26.86 -4.16 21.84
N GLY A 66 26.95 -5.08 22.80
CA GLY A 66 25.88 -6.04 23.10
C GLY A 66 25.68 -7.11 22.03
N PHE A 67 26.67 -7.34 21.17
CA PHE A 67 26.69 -8.42 20.18
C PHE A 67 27.52 -9.61 20.66
N LYS A 68 27.61 -10.64 19.80
CA LYS A 68 28.36 -11.87 20.07
C LYS A 68 29.82 -11.61 20.48
N ARG A 69 30.44 -10.55 19.95
CA ARG A 69 31.85 -10.21 20.16
C ARG A 69 32.04 -8.68 20.28
N PRO A 70 33.08 -8.21 20.98
CA PRO A 70 33.42 -6.80 20.99
C PRO A 70 33.95 -6.35 19.61
N LEU A 71 33.55 -5.16 19.18
CA LEU A 71 33.95 -4.60 17.88
C LEU A 71 35.32 -3.92 17.96
N PRO A 72 36.06 -3.82 16.83
CA PRO A 72 37.37 -3.18 16.80
C PRO A 72 37.32 -1.71 17.23
N LEU A 73 38.13 -1.36 18.25
CA LEU A 73 38.23 0.01 18.79
C LEU A 73 38.69 1.04 17.76
N ARG A 74 39.55 0.63 16.81
CA ARG A 74 40.08 1.52 15.77
C ARG A 74 38.97 2.09 14.88
N ALA A 75 37.96 1.29 14.55
CA ALA A 75 36.85 1.67 13.68
C ALA A 75 35.72 2.36 14.45
N THR A 76 35.54 2.04 15.74
CA THR A 76 34.37 2.45 16.53
C THR A 76 34.64 3.61 17.48
N THR A 77 35.86 3.77 18.00
CA THR A 77 36.18 4.80 19.00
C THR A 77 36.73 6.09 18.38
N ARG A 78 37.39 6.02 17.21
CA ARG A 78 38.01 7.18 16.53
C ARG A 78 37.03 7.94 15.62
N THR A 79 35.77 8.04 16.04
CA THR A 79 34.72 8.77 15.31
C THR A 79 33.92 9.61 16.29
N SER A 80 33.48 10.80 15.86
CA SER A 80 32.58 11.65 16.64
C SER A 80 31.16 11.10 16.68
N THR A 81 30.80 10.21 15.75
CA THR A 81 29.47 9.62 15.63
C THR A 81 29.56 8.10 15.69
N PRO A 82 29.62 7.52 16.90
CA PRO A 82 29.69 6.08 17.09
C PRO A 82 28.30 5.46 16.90
N ILE A 83 27.88 5.38 15.65
CA ILE A 83 26.60 4.81 15.24
C ILE A 83 26.90 3.77 14.17
N ILE A 84 26.49 2.52 14.42
CA ILE A 84 26.77 1.40 13.50
C ILE A 84 25.48 0.81 12.95
N ARG A 85 25.60 0.13 11.82
CA ARG A 85 24.63 -0.84 11.32
C ARG A 85 25.30 -2.20 11.29
N VAL A 86 24.55 -3.25 11.63
CA VAL A 86 25.05 -4.63 11.60
C VAL A 86 24.37 -5.35 10.45
N GLU A 87 25.18 -5.91 9.56
CA GLU A 87 24.70 -6.67 8.40
C GLU A 87 24.51 -8.14 8.79
N SER A 88 25.50 -8.70 9.49
CA SER A 88 25.44 -10.04 10.03
C SER A 88 26.11 -10.11 11.40
N ILE A 89 25.44 -10.76 12.36
CA ILE A 89 25.95 -10.88 13.75
C ILE A 89 27.18 -11.78 13.82
N ASP A 90 27.23 -12.82 12.97
CA ASP A 90 28.34 -13.77 12.87
C ASP A 90 28.43 -14.27 11.42
N THR A 91 29.51 -13.94 10.73
CA THR A 91 29.82 -14.44 9.39
C THR A 91 30.49 -15.82 9.45
N PHE A 92 30.67 -16.44 8.28
CA PHE A 92 31.47 -17.66 8.15
C PHE A 92 32.93 -17.46 8.59
N GLU A 93 33.43 -16.22 8.55
CA GLU A 93 34.77 -15.84 9.00
C GLU A 93 34.86 -15.66 10.52
N HIS A 94 33.76 -15.91 11.25
CA HIS A 94 33.65 -15.70 12.69
C HIS A 94 33.88 -14.24 13.09
N VAL A 95 33.46 -13.30 12.25
CA VAL A 95 33.51 -11.85 12.50
C VAL A 95 32.08 -11.29 12.47
N THR A 96 31.81 -10.27 13.28
CA THR A 96 30.58 -9.50 13.16
C THR A 96 30.75 -8.48 12.05
N GLU A 97 29.91 -8.55 11.03
CA GLU A 97 29.95 -7.63 9.89
C GLU A 97 29.14 -6.38 10.24
N PHE A 98 29.82 -5.23 10.24
CA PHE A 98 29.21 -3.96 10.58
C PHE A 98 29.73 -2.84 9.69
N GLY A 99 28.88 -1.83 9.49
CA GLY A 99 29.20 -0.60 8.80
C GLY A 99 28.87 0.62 9.65
N SER A 100 29.32 1.79 9.21
CA SER A 100 28.84 3.05 9.77
C SER A 100 27.38 3.28 9.40
N ALA A 101 26.56 3.72 10.35
CA ALA A 101 25.20 4.19 10.11
C ALA A 101 25.06 5.71 10.28
N ALA A 102 26.19 6.43 10.35
CA ALA A 102 26.24 7.87 10.48
C ALA A 102 25.64 8.59 9.25
N ASP A 103 25.76 7.99 8.07
CA ASP A 103 25.20 8.47 6.80
C ASP A 103 23.70 8.79 6.90
N HIS A 104 22.90 7.80 7.29
CA HIS A 104 21.44 7.97 7.37
C HIS A 104 21.02 8.70 8.65
N THR A 105 21.66 8.42 9.79
CA THR A 105 21.25 9.01 11.06
C THR A 105 21.52 10.50 11.15
N LEU A 106 22.67 10.97 10.64
CA LEU A 106 22.94 12.40 10.57
C LEU A 106 22.06 13.09 9.52
N THR A 107 21.78 12.44 8.40
CA THR A 107 20.86 12.97 7.38
C THR A 107 19.45 13.14 7.95
N LEU A 108 18.97 12.18 8.75
CA LEU A 108 17.69 12.32 9.46
C LEU A 108 17.69 13.50 10.44
N ARG A 109 18.75 13.68 11.24
CA ARG A 109 18.86 14.83 12.15
C ARG A 109 18.86 16.16 11.40
N LYS A 110 19.64 16.26 10.32
CA LYS A 110 19.65 17.44 9.43
C LYS A 110 18.25 17.72 8.86
N TRP A 111 17.52 16.69 8.45
CA TRP A 111 16.15 16.83 7.94
C TRP A 111 15.20 17.35 9.02
N GLN A 112 15.28 16.81 10.24
CA GLN A 112 14.49 17.27 11.38
C GLN A 112 14.81 18.73 11.75
N GLU A 113 16.07 19.15 11.67
CA GLU A 113 16.48 20.54 11.89
C GLU A 113 15.88 21.53 10.89
N MET A 114 15.52 21.09 9.68
CA MET A 114 14.88 21.96 8.69
C MET A 114 13.43 22.34 9.04
N ASN A 115 12.78 21.61 9.94
CA ASN A 115 11.38 21.83 10.34
C ASN A 115 10.38 21.87 9.15
N ILE A 116 10.65 21.08 8.09
CA ILE A 116 9.77 20.99 6.92
C ILE A 116 8.85 19.76 7.09
N PRO A 117 7.52 19.93 7.14
CA PRO A 117 6.59 18.82 7.22
C PRO A 117 6.46 18.09 5.87
N ILE A 118 6.14 16.80 5.93
CA ILE A 118 5.87 15.98 4.74
C ILE A 118 4.39 16.16 4.35
N SER A 119 4.13 16.44 3.07
CA SER A 119 2.78 16.62 2.51
C SER A 119 2.50 15.71 1.31
N THR A 120 1.24 15.38 1.05
CA THR A 120 0.85 14.59 -0.12
C THR A 120 1.14 15.32 -1.44
N PRO A 121 1.55 14.61 -2.51
CA PRO A 121 1.77 15.24 -3.82
C PRO A 121 0.46 15.82 -4.37
N ARG A 122 0.56 16.96 -5.04
CA ARG A 122 -0.59 17.59 -5.70
C ARG A 122 -0.82 16.92 -7.06
N PRO A 123 -2.04 16.48 -7.38
CA PRO A 123 -2.34 15.98 -8.72
C PRO A 123 -2.13 17.10 -9.76
N SER A 124 -1.38 16.79 -10.82
CA SER A 124 -0.95 17.75 -11.86
C SER A 124 -2.15 18.42 -12.55
N ARG A 125 -3.24 17.65 -12.78
CA ARG A 125 -4.47 18.15 -13.42
C ARG A 125 -5.25 19.18 -12.60
N SER A 126 -5.03 19.25 -11.29
CA SER A 126 -5.63 20.29 -10.44
C SER A 126 -4.86 21.62 -10.48
N ALA A 127 -3.79 21.73 -11.28
CA ALA A 127 -3.10 22.99 -11.53
C ALA A 127 -3.82 23.86 -12.58
N ILE A 128 -4.58 23.26 -13.51
CA ILE A 128 -5.25 23.98 -14.60
C ILE A 128 -6.62 24.51 -14.17
N VAL A 129 -7.32 23.84 -13.25
CA VAL A 129 -8.57 24.34 -12.65
C VAL A 129 -8.25 25.29 -11.48
N ALA A 130 -7.46 26.33 -11.75
CA ALA A 130 -7.12 27.39 -10.81
C ALA A 130 -8.28 28.40 -10.60
N THR A 131 -9.52 27.99 -10.79
CA THR A 131 -10.70 28.82 -10.49
C THR A 131 -11.74 27.99 -9.75
N ARG A 132 -11.79 28.12 -8.42
CA ARG A 132 -12.98 28.54 -7.66
C ARG A 132 -12.86 28.34 -6.15
N ASP A 133 -11.98 27.48 -5.65
CA ASP A 133 -11.93 27.18 -4.22
C ASP A 133 -10.60 27.61 -3.56
N GLN A 134 -10.56 28.85 -3.07
CA GLN A 134 -9.40 29.39 -2.34
C GLN A 134 -9.21 28.76 -0.95
N ASN A 135 -10.08 27.82 -0.55
CA ASN A 135 -10.09 27.21 0.78
C ASN A 135 -9.38 25.85 0.87
N ILE A 136 -8.89 25.29 -0.24
CA ILE A 136 -8.17 24.01 -0.21
C ILE A 136 -6.70 24.27 0.18
N PRO A 137 -6.21 23.71 1.31
CA PRO A 137 -4.84 23.91 1.74
C PRO A 137 -3.85 23.44 0.67
N LYS A 138 -2.88 24.30 0.30
CA LYS A 138 -1.83 23.99 -0.70
C LYS A 138 -0.93 22.81 -0.31
N HIS A 139 -0.83 22.54 0.98
CA HIS A 139 -0.11 21.42 1.56
C HIS A 139 -1.05 20.69 2.50
N ARG A 140 -1.34 19.42 2.22
CA ARG A 140 -2.13 18.56 3.09
C ARG A 140 -1.20 17.61 3.83
N SER A 141 -1.39 17.51 5.15
CA SER A 141 -0.62 16.59 5.97
C SER A 141 -0.83 15.15 5.49
N VAL A 142 0.21 14.33 5.57
CA VAL A 142 0.08 12.89 5.30
C VAL A 142 -0.64 12.17 6.45
N PHE A 143 -0.67 12.77 7.64
CA PHE A 143 -1.22 12.21 8.88
C PHE A 143 -2.69 12.59 9.15
N GLU A 144 -3.46 12.85 8.11
CA GLU A 144 -4.91 13.12 8.24
C GLU A 144 -5.68 11.79 8.34
N ASP A 145 -6.71 11.72 9.18
CA ASP A 145 -7.50 10.49 9.38
C ASP A 145 -8.10 9.94 8.08
N ASN A 146 -8.42 10.84 7.15
CA ASN A 146 -8.99 10.49 5.85
C ASN A 146 -7.95 10.09 4.79
N ILE A 147 -6.65 10.16 5.08
CA ILE A 147 -5.55 9.71 4.19
C ILE A 147 -4.77 8.57 4.84
N ASP A 148 -4.40 8.68 6.13
CA ASP A 148 -3.64 7.67 6.87
C ASP A 148 -4.53 6.49 7.31
N THR A 149 -5.20 5.88 6.34
CA THR A 149 -5.99 4.67 6.55
C THR A 149 -5.33 3.49 5.87
N THR A 150 -5.09 2.43 6.65
CA THR A 150 -4.60 1.13 6.14
C THR A 150 -5.67 0.04 6.16
N VAL A 151 -6.73 0.24 6.96
CA VAL A 151 -7.80 -0.74 7.17
C VAL A 151 -8.76 -0.73 5.97
N ARG A 152 -9.13 -1.92 5.51
CA ARG A 152 -10.19 -2.09 4.51
C ARG A 152 -11.54 -2.03 5.21
N ASN A 153 -12.43 -1.17 4.73
CA ASN A 153 -13.83 -1.19 5.15
C ASN A 153 -14.54 -2.32 4.40
N ASP A 154 -14.49 -3.54 4.94
CA ASP A 154 -15.14 -4.73 4.37
C ASP A 154 -16.67 -4.69 4.48
N SER A 155 -17.22 -3.75 5.25
CA SER A 155 -18.66 -3.48 5.40
C SER A 155 -19.25 -2.67 4.24
N LEU A 156 -18.43 -2.17 3.31
CA LEU A 156 -18.94 -1.47 2.13
C LEU A 156 -19.60 -2.47 1.18
N ASN A 157 -20.80 -2.12 0.71
CA ASN A 157 -21.53 -2.88 -0.29
C ASN A 157 -20.60 -3.19 -1.49
N PRO A 158 -20.43 -4.46 -1.90
CA PRO A 158 -19.58 -4.86 -3.02
C PRO A 158 -19.91 -4.16 -4.34
N ALA A 159 -21.14 -3.65 -4.50
CA ALA A 159 -21.54 -2.81 -5.63
C ALA A 159 -21.00 -1.36 -5.58
N LEU A 160 -20.57 -0.87 -4.42
CA LEU A 160 -19.92 0.45 -4.24
C LEU A 160 -18.39 0.38 -4.15
N ILE A 161 -17.80 -0.82 -4.15
CA ILE A 161 -16.33 -0.99 -4.14
C ILE A 161 -15.77 -0.46 -5.47
N GLY A 162 -15.05 0.66 -5.39
CA GLY A 162 -14.49 1.37 -6.55
C GLY A 162 -15.29 2.60 -7.02
N GLN A 163 -16.47 2.87 -6.45
CA GLN A 163 -17.29 4.05 -6.79
C GLN A 163 -17.31 5.14 -5.71
N GLY A 164 -16.64 4.94 -4.57
CA GLY A 164 -16.67 5.86 -3.43
C GLY A 164 -15.45 6.75 -3.28
N LYS A 165 -15.64 7.83 -2.49
CA LYS A 165 -14.60 8.65 -1.83
C LYS A 165 -13.71 7.86 -0.85
N ASP A 166 -13.77 6.53 -0.87
CA ASP A 166 -13.45 5.66 0.27
C ASP A 166 -12.18 4.82 0.07
N ASP A 167 -11.56 4.81 -1.12
CA ASP A 167 -10.23 4.22 -1.30
C ASP A 167 -9.15 5.30 -1.22
N THR A 168 -9.09 5.99 -0.08
CA THR A 168 -8.03 6.94 0.27
C THR A 168 -6.80 6.27 0.87
N ARG A 169 -6.82 4.94 0.94
CA ARG A 169 -5.75 4.14 1.53
C ARG A 169 -4.47 4.29 0.72
N TRP A 170 -3.35 4.39 1.40
CA TRP A 170 -2.04 4.45 0.75
C TRP A 170 -1.37 3.07 0.65
N LYS A 171 -1.82 2.09 1.43
CA LYS A 171 -1.27 0.72 1.47
C LYS A 171 -2.21 -0.27 0.77
N PHE A 172 -1.75 -0.81 -0.36
CA PHE A 172 -2.47 -1.78 -1.17
C PHE A 172 -1.87 -3.18 -1.02
N SER A 173 -2.72 -4.22 -1.08
CA SER A 173 -2.27 -5.61 -1.02
C SER A 173 -1.77 -6.13 -2.37
N GLY A 174 -2.26 -5.55 -3.47
CA GLY A 174 -1.90 -5.93 -4.83
C GLY A 174 -0.75 -5.10 -5.37
N PRO A 175 -0.04 -5.60 -6.40
CA PRO A 175 0.96 -4.82 -7.09
C PRO A 175 0.31 -3.69 -7.91
N TRP A 176 1.07 -2.65 -8.15
CA TRP A 176 0.67 -1.61 -9.10
C TRP A 176 0.94 -2.07 -10.52
N LEU A 177 -0.12 -2.32 -11.31
CA LEU A 177 -0.01 -2.99 -12.61
C LEU A 177 0.80 -2.18 -13.63
N ALA A 178 0.65 -0.84 -13.64
CA ALA A 178 1.40 0.01 -14.56
C ALA A 178 2.92 0.03 -14.27
N GLY A 179 3.34 -0.38 -13.07
CA GLY A 179 4.74 -0.48 -12.69
C GLY A 179 5.35 -1.86 -12.85
N LEU A 180 4.57 -2.87 -13.28
CA LEU A 180 5.08 -4.23 -13.49
C LEU A 180 5.67 -4.37 -14.89
N THR A 181 6.73 -5.15 -15.01
CA THR A 181 7.19 -5.64 -16.31
C THR A 181 6.22 -6.71 -16.85
N GLU A 182 6.24 -6.94 -18.16
CA GLU A 182 5.39 -7.95 -18.80
C GLU A 182 5.58 -9.35 -18.18
N GLY A 183 6.82 -9.75 -17.90
CA GLY A 183 7.12 -11.04 -17.28
C GLY A 183 6.59 -11.16 -15.84
N GLU A 184 6.71 -10.09 -15.06
CA GLU A 184 6.14 -10.04 -13.70
C GLU A 184 4.61 -10.04 -13.73
N PHE A 185 4.00 -9.32 -14.68
CA PHE A 185 2.56 -9.30 -14.88
C PHE A 185 2.01 -10.69 -15.23
N GLN A 186 2.60 -11.38 -16.21
CA GLN A 186 2.21 -12.75 -16.56
C GLN A 186 2.35 -13.70 -15.36
N THR A 187 3.43 -13.56 -14.60
CA THR A 187 3.66 -14.36 -13.39
C THR A 187 2.60 -14.08 -12.33
N TYR A 188 2.24 -12.82 -12.12
CA TYR A 188 1.19 -12.40 -11.19
C TYR A 188 -0.17 -12.96 -11.61
N VAL A 189 -0.53 -12.87 -12.89
CA VAL A 189 -1.78 -13.43 -13.41
C VAL A 189 -1.85 -14.94 -13.21
N ALA A 190 -0.76 -15.66 -13.52
CA ALA A 190 -0.72 -17.11 -13.38
C ALA A 190 -0.77 -17.59 -11.92
N LYS A 191 -0.06 -16.91 -11.01
CA LYS A 191 0.09 -17.35 -9.61
C LYS A 191 -1.01 -16.83 -8.69
N GLU A 192 -1.36 -15.55 -8.80
CA GLU A 192 -2.27 -14.88 -7.86
C GLU A 192 -3.70 -14.80 -8.43
N VAL A 193 -3.85 -14.32 -9.66
CA VAL A 193 -5.19 -14.11 -10.27
C VAL A 193 -5.86 -15.43 -10.59
N GLY A 194 -5.15 -16.34 -11.26
CA GLY A 194 -5.71 -17.60 -11.75
C GLY A 194 -6.25 -18.50 -10.63
N ARG A 195 -5.61 -18.47 -9.46
CA ARG A 195 -6.00 -19.30 -8.31
C ARG A 195 -7.26 -18.81 -7.59
N LYS A 196 -7.54 -17.51 -7.65
CA LYS A 196 -8.67 -16.87 -6.95
C LYS A 196 -9.97 -16.85 -7.77
N LYS A 197 -10.04 -17.58 -8.90
CA LYS A 197 -11.20 -17.59 -9.79
C LYS A 197 -12.48 -18.11 -9.10
N SER A 198 -12.37 -19.11 -8.23
CA SER A 198 -13.52 -19.63 -7.46
C SER A 198 -14.05 -18.61 -6.46
N GLU A 199 -13.16 -18.00 -5.68
CA GLU A 199 -13.48 -16.91 -4.74
C GLU A 199 -14.13 -15.72 -5.47
N PHE A 200 -13.63 -15.38 -6.66
CA PHE A 200 -14.22 -14.33 -7.49
C PHE A 200 -15.63 -14.65 -7.96
N ARG A 201 -15.91 -15.90 -8.33
CA ARG A 201 -17.28 -16.30 -8.69
C ARG A 201 -18.22 -16.20 -7.49
N GLN A 202 -17.76 -16.53 -6.28
CA GLN A 202 -18.55 -16.35 -5.07
C GLN A 202 -18.83 -14.88 -4.78
N PHE A 203 -17.81 -14.03 -4.89
CA PHE A 203 -17.97 -12.57 -4.78
C PHE A 203 -18.98 -12.02 -5.82
N LEU A 204 -18.93 -12.50 -7.06
CA LEU A 204 -19.90 -12.10 -8.09
C LEU A 204 -21.32 -12.54 -7.72
N ARG A 205 -21.50 -13.74 -7.14
CA ARG A 205 -22.81 -14.17 -6.61
C ARG A 205 -23.29 -13.22 -5.52
N GLU A 206 -22.47 -12.93 -4.52
CA GLU A 206 -22.83 -11.99 -3.45
C GLU A 206 -23.25 -10.61 -4.00
N SER A 207 -22.50 -10.08 -4.98
CA SER A 207 -22.83 -8.81 -5.62
C SER A 207 -24.15 -8.86 -6.43
N CYS A 208 -24.42 -9.98 -7.11
CA CYS A 208 -25.66 -10.20 -7.85
C CYS A 208 -26.87 -10.30 -6.89
N ALA A 209 -26.73 -11.01 -5.77
CA ALA A 209 -27.73 -11.09 -4.70
C ALA A 209 -28.11 -9.69 -4.19
N LEU A 210 -27.10 -8.86 -3.93
CA LEU A 210 -27.30 -7.50 -3.43
C LEU A 210 -27.95 -6.61 -4.48
N SER A 211 -27.55 -6.72 -5.75
CA SER A 211 -28.19 -6.00 -6.86
C SER A 211 -29.67 -6.35 -6.95
N LEU A 212 -30.00 -7.65 -6.98
CA LEU A 212 -31.39 -8.13 -7.05
C LEU A 212 -32.20 -7.73 -5.82
N THR A 213 -31.62 -7.81 -4.63
CA THR A 213 -32.26 -7.36 -3.37
C THR A 213 -32.53 -5.86 -3.41
N SER A 214 -31.61 -5.06 -3.95
CA SER A 214 -31.80 -3.61 -4.10
C SER A 214 -32.91 -3.27 -5.09
N GLU A 215 -33.00 -4.00 -6.20
CA GLU A 215 -34.05 -3.83 -7.21
C GLU A 215 -35.42 -4.26 -6.68
N ALA A 216 -35.48 -5.38 -5.96
CA ALA A 216 -36.70 -5.85 -5.29
C ALA A 216 -37.19 -4.82 -4.26
N ARG A 217 -36.28 -4.24 -3.46
CA ARG A 217 -36.59 -3.14 -2.53
C ARG A 217 -37.09 -1.90 -3.26
N ALA A 218 -36.49 -1.52 -4.39
CA ALA A 218 -36.94 -0.38 -5.17
C ALA A 218 -38.36 -0.59 -5.75
N LYS A 219 -38.64 -1.77 -6.31
CA LYS A 219 -39.98 -2.15 -6.81
C LYS A 219 -41.03 -2.20 -5.70
N ALA A 220 -40.67 -2.74 -4.53
CA ALA A 220 -41.55 -2.76 -3.37
C ALA A 220 -41.91 -1.35 -2.90
N ARG A 221 -40.93 -0.43 -2.83
CA ARG A 221 -41.18 0.99 -2.52
C ARG A 221 -42.09 1.68 -3.54
N ALA A 222 -41.88 1.41 -4.83
CA ALA A 222 -42.72 1.97 -5.89
C ALA A 222 -44.18 1.47 -5.77
N ARG A 223 -44.39 0.18 -5.50
CA ARG A 223 -45.72 -0.41 -5.31
C ARG A 223 -46.41 0.05 -4.03
N ALA A 224 -45.65 0.24 -2.94
CA ALA A 224 -46.18 0.75 -1.68
C ALA A 224 -46.67 2.20 -1.81
N LEU A 225 -46.00 3.02 -2.63
CA LEU A 225 -46.45 4.38 -2.92
C LEU A 225 -47.78 4.42 -3.69
N GLU A 226 -48.10 3.39 -4.46
CA GLU A 226 -49.35 3.27 -5.22
C GLU A 226 -50.49 2.63 -4.41
N ASN A 227 -50.20 1.72 -3.47
CA ASN A 227 -51.21 0.88 -2.81
C ASN A 227 -51.35 1.06 -1.28
N ASP A 228 -50.60 1.97 -0.65
CA ASP A 228 -50.62 2.26 0.81
C ASP A 228 -50.40 1.02 1.70
N GLU A 229 -49.64 0.02 1.19
CA GLU A 229 -49.28 -1.21 1.91
C GLU A 229 -47.91 -1.12 2.60
N ASP A 230 -47.79 -1.80 3.74
CA ASP A 230 -46.63 -1.79 4.63
C ASP A 230 -45.39 -2.47 4.00
N VAL A 231 -44.23 -1.79 4.06
CA VAL A 231 -43.00 -2.09 3.29
C VAL A 231 -42.13 -3.18 3.94
N THR A 232 -42.65 -3.89 4.94
CA THR A 232 -41.81 -4.61 5.92
C THR A 232 -41.29 -5.99 5.47
N ASN A 233 -41.77 -6.56 4.36
CA ASN A 233 -41.42 -7.95 3.95
C ASN A 233 -40.64 -8.06 2.62
N THR A 234 -39.53 -7.35 2.45
CA THR A 234 -38.58 -7.69 1.37
C THR A 234 -37.58 -8.75 1.86
N LEU A 235 -37.73 -10.00 1.40
CA LEU A 235 -36.78 -11.08 1.64
C LEU A 235 -35.41 -10.71 1.06
N GLU A 236 -34.37 -10.77 1.88
CA GLU A 236 -32.99 -10.60 1.43
C GLU A 236 -32.58 -11.86 0.64
N ILE A 237 -32.21 -11.67 -0.63
CA ILE A 237 -31.77 -12.79 -1.48
C ILE A 237 -30.32 -13.10 -1.08
N THR A 238 -30.08 -14.30 -0.54
CA THR A 238 -28.75 -14.79 -0.19
C THR A 238 -28.01 -15.36 -1.40
N ALA A 239 -26.68 -15.35 -1.36
CA ALA A 239 -25.81 -15.76 -2.47
C ALA A 239 -26.05 -17.20 -2.96
N ASP A 240 -26.54 -18.08 -2.08
CA ASP A 240 -26.83 -19.49 -2.39
C ASP A 240 -28.08 -19.69 -3.26
N GLN A 241 -28.95 -18.67 -3.35
CA GLN A 241 -30.21 -18.74 -4.11
C GLN A 241 -30.06 -18.31 -5.57
N ILE A 242 -28.86 -17.93 -6.00
CA ILE A 242 -28.61 -17.38 -7.33
C ILE A 242 -28.35 -18.51 -8.33
N SER A 243 -29.22 -18.62 -9.33
CA SER A 243 -29.01 -19.50 -10.48
C SER A 243 -27.81 -19.07 -11.32
N GLU A 244 -27.12 -20.03 -11.93
CA GLU A 244 -25.99 -19.78 -12.82
C GLU A 244 -26.39 -18.93 -14.04
N ASP A 245 -27.65 -19.04 -14.51
CA ASP A 245 -28.17 -18.22 -15.61
C ASP A 245 -28.26 -16.73 -15.24
N GLN A 246 -28.68 -16.45 -14.00
CA GLN A 246 -28.76 -15.09 -13.46
C GLN A 246 -27.36 -14.49 -13.31
N LEU A 247 -26.41 -15.28 -12.82
CA LEU A 247 -25.01 -14.88 -12.75
C LEU A 247 -24.40 -14.62 -14.14
N SER A 248 -24.68 -15.47 -15.13
CA SER A 248 -24.16 -15.30 -16.49
C SER A 248 -24.69 -14.02 -17.16
N THR A 249 -25.97 -13.71 -16.93
CA THR A 249 -26.62 -12.50 -17.45
C THR A 249 -26.06 -11.26 -16.76
N TYR A 250 -25.84 -11.34 -15.45
CA TYR A 250 -25.20 -10.28 -14.68
C TYR A 250 -23.75 -10.01 -15.12
N ILE A 251 -22.96 -11.06 -15.41
CA ILE A 251 -21.61 -10.91 -15.96
C ILE A 251 -21.65 -10.22 -17.33
N ARG A 252 -22.58 -10.61 -18.22
CA ARG A 252 -22.75 -9.96 -19.52
C ARG A 252 -23.16 -8.50 -19.37
N TYR A 253 -24.08 -8.20 -18.46
CA TYR A 253 -24.49 -6.84 -18.13
C TYR A 253 -23.31 -5.97 -17.66
N ILE A 254 -22.49 -6.48 -16.74
CA ILE A 254 -21.27 -5.77 -16.31
C ILE A 254 -20.30 -5.60 -17.47
N SER A 255 -20.11 -6.65 -18.29
CA SER A 255 -19.17 -6.61 -19.41
C SER A 255 -19.57 -5.61 -20.49
N ASP A 256 -20.88 -5.49 -20.77
CA ASP A 256 -21.44 -4.51 -21.71
C ASP A 256 -21.35 -3.09 -21.14
N MET A 257 -21.57 -2.92 -19.83
CA MET A 257 -21.31 -1.65 -19.13
C MET A 257 -19.82 -1.26 -19.12
N MET A 258 -18.92 -2.25 -19.17
CA MET A 258 -17.45 -2.09 -19.18
C MET A 258 -16.84 -2.01 -20.60
N ASN A 259 -17.62 -1.75 -21.65
CA ASN A 259 -17.15 -1.59 -23.03
C ASN A 259 -15.96 -0.59 -23.12
N PRO A 260 -15.03 -0.71 -24.10
CA PRO A 260 -13.77 0.05 -24.09
C PRO A 260 -13.91 1.57 -24.26
N LEU A 261 -15.08 2.06 -24.69
CA LEU A 261 -15.40 3.48 -24.75
C LEU A 261 -15.76 4.06 -23.36
N CYS A 262 -15.93 3.22 -22.34
CA CYS A 262 -16.28 3.60 -20.96
C CYS A 262 -15.33 3.01 -19.89
N ILE A 263 -14.11 2.59 -20.27
CA ILE A 263 -13.11 1.88 -19.43
C ILE A 263 -12.72 2.54 -18.09
N ASN A 264 -13.08 3.79 -17.83
CA ASN A 264 -12.70 4.44 -16.57
C ASN A 264 -13.76 4.38 -15.45
N ARG A 265 -14.84 3.61 -15.61
CA ARG A 265 -15.79 3.41 -14.51
C ARG A 265 -15.58 2.05 -13.82
N SER A 266 -14.79 2.09 -12.75
CA SER A 266 -14.83 1.16 -11.61
C SER A 266 -14.73 -0.33 -11.96
N ALA A 267 -13.50 -0.83 -12.14
CA ALA A 267 -13.25 -2.27 -11.99
C ALA A 267 -13.50 -2.68 -10.52
N PRO A 268 -14.13 -3.84 -10.23
CA PRO A 268 -14.20 -4.38 -8.89
C PRO A 268 -12.81 -4.89 -8.48
N SER A 269 -12.02 -4.02 -7.85
CA SER A 269 -10.67 -4.28 -7.34
C SER A 269 -10.64 -5.16 -6.07
N SER A 270 -11.69 -5.95 -5.81
CA SER A 270 -11.94 -6.59 -4.52
C SER A 270 -11.02 -7.77 -4.18
N ILE A 271 -10.46 -8.45 -5.18
CA ILE A 271 -9.77 -9.75 -4.98
C ILE A 271 -8.27 -9.69 -5.20
N LEU A 272 -7.81 -8.74 -6.02
CA LEU A 272 -6.41 -8.62 -6.42
C LEU A 272 -5.81 -7.23 -6.18
N HIS A 273 -6.61 -6.26 -5.70
CA HIS A 273 -6.22 -4.89 -5.38
C HIS A 273 -5.15 -4.25 -6.29
N PRO A 274 -5.20 -4.40 -7.63
CA PRO A 274 -4.32 -3.60 -8.46
C PRO A 274 -4.76 -2.14 -8.38
N HIS A 275 -3.83 -1.24 -8.08
CA HIS A 275 -4.09 0.19 -8.14
C HIS A 275 -4.31 0.63 -9.61
N GLN A 276 -5.25 1.54 -9.85
CA GLN A 276 -5.59 2.02 -11.20
C GLN A 276 -4.35 2.56 -11.93
N ALA A 277 -4.27 2.27 -13.23
CA ALA A 277 -3.20 2.73 -14.11
C ALA A 277 -3.55 4.10 -14.73
N PRO A 278 -2.55 4.97 -15.01
CA PRO A 278 -2.77 6.17 -15.80
C PRO A 278 -3.02 5.86 -17.29
N ILE A 279 -3.71 6.77 -17.98
CA ILE A 279 -4.00 6.70 -19.42
C ILE A 279 -2.72 7.01 -20.21
N PRO A 280 -2.36 6.27 -21.28
CA PRO A 280 -1.25 6.62 -22.15
C PRO A 280 -1.58 7.90 -22.96
N GLU A 281 -0.67 8.87 -22.94
CA GLU A 281 -0.75 10.07 -23.79
C GLU A 281 -0.46 9.68 -25.24
N GLY A 282 -1.51 9.58 -26.04
CA GLY A 282 -1.42 9.48 -27.49
C GLY A 282 -1.95 10.76 -28.12
N ASP A 283 -1.10 11.44 -28.88
CA ASP A 283 -1.48 12.57 -29.74
C ASP A 283 -2.46 12.10 -30.83
N SER A 284 -3.73 12.48 -30.71
CA SER A 284 -4.65 12.55 -31.86
C SER A 284 -5.82 13.51 -31.65
N PRO A 285 -6.33 14.11 -32.73
CA PRO A 285 -6.92 15.45 -32.69
C PRO A 285 -8.43 15.46 -32.45
N ASP A 286 -8.87 16.59 -31.90
CA ASP A 286 -10.18 17.21 -32.07
C ASP A 286 -11.42 16.32 -31.86
N TYR A 287 -11.83 16.16 -30.60
CA TYR A 287 -13.24 16.11 -30.25
C TYR A 287 -13.52 16.98 -29.01
N THR A 288 -14.43 17.92 -29.21
CA THR A 288 -15.02 18.82 -28.23
C THR A 288 -15.80 18.01 -27.18
N HIS A 289 -15.74 18.48 -25.93
CA HIS A 289 -16.22 17.90 -24.66
C HIS A 289 -15.21 16.99 -23.95
N PRO A 290 -14.48 17.51 -22.93
CA PRO A 290 -13.76 16.65 -22.02
C PRO A 290 -14.80 15.87 -21.23
N VAL A 291 -14.92 14.57 -21.52
CA VAL A 291 -15.58 13.65 -20.61
C VAL A 291 -14.69 13.61 -19.37
N ASP A 292 -15.10 14.32 -18.32
CA ASP A 292 -14.43 14.28 -17.02
C ASP A 292 -14.50 12.85 -16.48
N ILE A 293 -13.47 12.08 -16.80
CA ILE A 293 -13.25 10.74 -16.29
C ILE A 293 -13.03 10.89 -14.77
N PRO A 294 -13.87 10.29 -13.92
CA PRO A 294 -13.66 10.32 -12.48
C PRO A 294 -12.39 9.54 -12.15
N THR A 295 -11.28 10.25 -12.07
CA THR A 295 -10.02 9.73 -11.52
C THR A 295 -10.24 9.45 -10.05
N SER A 296 -9.68 8.36 -9.51
CA SER A 296 -9.78 8.10 -8.08
C SER A 296 -9.29 9.32 -7.29
N PRO A 297 -9.95 9.68 -6.18
CA PRO A 297 -9.54 10.82 -5.36
C PRO A 297 -8.21 10.59 -4.62
N SER A 298 -7.59 9.43 -4.82
CA SER A 298 -6.30 9.10 -4.23
C SER A 298 -5.19 9.96 -4.85
N PRO A 299 -4.34 10.62 -4.03
CA PRO A 299 -3.21 11.42 -4.53
C PRO A 299 -2.15 10.59 -5.25
N TYR A 300 -2.25 9.26 -5.17
CA TYR A 300 -1.29 8.32 -5.74
C TYR A 300 -1.78 7.68 -7.05
N ALA A 301 -2.96 8.09 -7.55
CA ALA A 301 -3.59 7.61 -8.78
C ALA A 301 -2.62 7.55 -9.98
N GLU A 302 -1.81 8.59 -10.16
CA GLU A 302 -0.94 8.77 -11.33
C GLU A 302 0.45 8.15 -11.15
N SER A 303 1.08 8.31 -9.98
CA SER A 303 2.44 7.83 -9.70
C SER A 303 2.51 6.38 -9.19
N GLY A 304 1.35 5.78 -8.93
CA GLY A 304 1.25 4.55 -8.17
C GLY A 304 1.36 4.79 -6.66
N PRO A 305 0.94 3.79 -5.85
CA PRO A 305 0.97 3.89 -4.40
C PRO A 305 2.42 4.02 -3.91
N PRO A 306 2.65 4.77 -2.83
CA PRO A 306 3.97 4.87 -2.26
C PRO A 306 4.43 3.47 -1.82
N LYS A 307 5.57 3.02 -2.35
CA LYS A 307 6.20 1.79 -1.86
C LYS A 307 6.32 1.88 -0.33
N PRO A 308 6.13 0.78 0.41
CA PRO A 308 5.92 0.77 1.87
C PRO A 308 7.00 1.49 2.70
N ILE A 309 8.13 1.88 2.10
CA ILE A 309 9.19 2.69 2.69
C ILE A 309 8.71 4.11 3.08
N LEU A 310 7.75 4.70 2.36
CA LEU A 310 7.09 5.96 2.80
C LEU A 310 6.20 5.73 4.03
N GLY A 311 5.66 4.52 4.22
CA GLY A 311 4.91 4.11 5.41
C GLY A 311 5.76 4.01 6.68
N TRP A 312 7.05 3.66 6.55
CA TRP A 312 7.98 3.64 7.69
C TRP A 312 8.42 5.05 8.09
N ILE A 313 8.52 5.99 7.14
CA ILE A 313 8.76 7.41 7.42
C ILE A 313 7.56 8.02 8.19
N ILE A 314 6.34 7.59 7.86
CA ILE A 314 5.11 7.97 8.58
C ILE A 314 5.10 7.35 10.01
N LEU A 315 5.54 6.10 10.17
CA LEU A 315 5.62 5.46 11.50
C LEU A 315 6.74 6.00 12.41
N LEU A 316 7.84 6.52 11.85
CA LEU A 316 8.95 7.10 12.61
C LEU A 316 8.71 8.56 13.04
N ALA A 317 7.65 9.20 12.55
CA ALA A 317 7.26 10.57 12.90
C ALA A 317 6.20 10.64 14.02
N LYS A 318 5.73 9.51 14.53
CA LYS A 318 4.95 9.37 15.78
C LYS A 318 5.86 9.05 16.96
#